data_AF-A0A2T2USE2-F1
#
_entry.id   AF-A0A2T2USE2-F1
#
_cell.length_a   1.000
_cell.length_b   1.000
_cell.length_c   1.000
_cell.angle_alpha   90.00
_cell.angle_beta   90.00
_cell.angle_gamma   90.00
#
_symmetry.space_group_name_H-M   'P 1'
#
loop_
_entity.id
_entity.type
_entity.pdbx_description
1 polymer ?
#
loop_
_entity_poly.entity_id
_entity_poly.type
_entity_poly.pdbx_seq_one_letter_code
_entity_poly.pdbx_strand_id
1 'polypeptide(L)' 'LLIDERAGRDAARNRGLTVTGTIGVLGAAVKKGHVDAAQVAKVLRDTTFRASPDLYRWLLDQQE' A
#
# COMPACT_ATOMS: atom_id res chain seq x y z
N LEU A 1 -3.10 -2.33 11.06
CA LEU A 1 -4.54 -2.47 10.74
C LEU A 1 -4.75 -2.07 9.29
N LEU A 2 -5.35 -2.94 8.47
CA LEU A 2 -5.67 -2.61 7.08
C LEU A 2 -7.05 -1.97 7.03
N ILE A 3 -7.10 -0.69 6.64
CA ILE A 3 -8.36 0.04 6.46
C ILE A 3 -8.29 0.81 5.14
N ASP A 4 -9.16 0.45 4.21
CA ASP A 4 -9.14 1.00 2.85
C ASP A 4 -10.02 2.26 2.71
N GLU A 5 -11.02 2.43 3.60
CA GLU A 5 -11.94 3.57 3.64
C GLU A 5 -11.40 4.74 4.50
N ARG A 6 -11.51 5.97 3.98
CA ARG A 6 -11.05 7.23 4.57
C ARG A 6 -11.52 7.48 6.01
N ALA A 7 -12.82 7.45 6.28
CA ALA A 7 -13.37 7.69 7.63
C ALA A 7 -12.89 6.63 8.62
N GLY A 8 -12.74 5.38 8.18
CA GLY A 8 -12.14 4.33 9.00
C GLY A 8 -10.67 4.61 9.31
N ARG A 9 -9.90 5.07 8.31
CA ARG A 9 -8.50 5.48 8.53
C ARG A 9 -8.42 6.64 9.52
N ASP A 10 -9.30 7.63 9.40
CA ASP A 10 -9.32 8.79 10.28
C ASP A 10 -9.73 8.41 11.71
N ALA A 11 -10.72 7.55 11.88
CA ALA A 11 -11.14 7.03 13.18
C ALA A 11 -10.05 6.21 13.89
N ALA A 12 -9.25 5.46 13.13
CA ALA A 12 -8.13 4.68 13.66
C ALA A 12 -6.91 5.56 13.97
N ARG A 13 -6.60 6.57 13.13
CA ARG A 13 -5.59 7.59 13.42
C ARG A 13 -5.90 8.36 14.70
N ASN A 14 -7.16 8.76 14.88
CA ASN A 14 -7.62 9.44 16.10
C ASN A 14 -7.46 8.58 17.37
N ARG A 15 -7.29 7.26 17.21
CA ARG A 15 -7.02 6.30 18.30
C ARG A 15 -5.55 5.93 18.44
N GLY A 16 -4.64 6.61 17.73
CA GLY A 16 -3.20 6.33 17.76
C GLY A 16 -2.81 5.01 17.06
N LEU A 17 -3.72 4.43 16.27
CA LEU A 17 -3.44 3.19 15.56
C LEU A 17 -2.63 3.47 14.30
N THR A 18 -1.60 2.66 14.06
CA THR A 18 -0.91 2.67 12.77
C THR A 18 -1.81 2.03 11.72
N VAL A 19 -2.28 2.87 10.79
CA VAL A 19 -3.15 2.47 9.69
C VAL A 19 -2.31 2.28 8.44
N THR A 20 -2.47 1.14 7.79
CA THR A 20 -1.89 0.86 6.48
C THR A 20 -2.99 0.53 5.48
N GLY A 21 -2.75 0.79 4.21
CA GLY A 21 -3.62 0.34 3.11
C GLY A 21 -3.01 -0.87 2.40
N THR A 22 -3.68 -1.33 1.35
CA THR A 22 -3.20 -2.44 0.51
C THR A 22 -1.77 -2.22 0.00
N ILE A 23 -1.46 -1.02 -0.50
CA ILE A 23 -0.10 -0.66 -0.95
C ILE A 23 0.94 -0.81 0.18
N GLY A 24 0.62 -0.39 1.40
CA GLY A 24 1.59 -0.45 2.49
C GLY A 24 1.88 -1.89 2.94
N VAL A 25 0.90 -2.78 2.89
CA VAL A 25 1.11 -4.23 3.11
C VAL A 25 1.97 -4.82 2.00
N LEU A 26 1.70 -4.46 0.75
CA LEU A 26 2.48 -4.93 -0.38
C LEU A 26 3.93 -4.43 -0.33
N GLY A 27 4.16 -3.17 0.07
CA GLY A 27 5.51 -2.65 0.27
C GLY A 27 6.30 -3.39 1.36
N ALA A 28 5.63 -3.80 2.45
CA ALA A 28 6.26 -4.65 3.46
C ALA A 28 6.58 -6.06 2.93
N ALA A 29 5.78 -6.59 2.01
CA ALA A 29 6.06 -7.86 1.35
C ALA A 29 7.22 -7.75 0.35
N VAL A 30 7.32 -6.64 -0.41
CA VAL A 30 8.44 -6.32 -1.30
C VAL A 30 9.75 -6.29 -0.50
N LYS A 31 9.79 -5.53 0.62
CA LYS A 31 10.96 -5.45 1.50
C LYS A 31 11.46 -6.78 2.05
N LYS A 32 10.56 -7.76 2.17
CA LYS A 32 10.87 -9.12 2.64
C LYS A 32 11.20 -10.08 1.50
N GLY A 33 11.21 -9.62 0.26
CA GLY A 33 11.44 -10.46 -0.93
C GLY A 33 10.30 -11.44 -1.22
N HIS A 34 9.10 -11.23 -0.66
CA HIS A 34 7.96 -12.12 -0.89
C HIS A 34 7.28 -11.88 -2.24
N VAL A 35 7.39 -10.67 -2.78
CA VAL A 35 6.80 -10.26 -4.06
C VAL A 35 7.71 -9.26 -4.77
N ASP A 36 7.64 -9.24 -6.10
CA ASP A 36 8.36 -8.25 -6.93
C ASP A 36 7.57 -6.94 -7.03
N ALA A 37 8.24 -5.80 -6.84
CA ALA A 37 7.55 -4.50 -6.78
C ALA A 37 6.95 -4.12 -8.13
N ALA A 38 7.68 -4.34 -9.23
CA ALA A 38 7.23 -3.99 -10.58
C ALA A 38 6.03 -4.83 -11.02
N GLN A 39 6.06 -6.13 -10.74
CA GLN A 39 4.97 -7.06 -11.00
C GLN A 39 3.71 -6.68 -10.23
N VAL A 40 3.82 -6.43 -8.92
CA VAL A 40 2.69 -6.02 -8.09
C VAL A 40 2.10 -4.69 -8.57
N ALA A 41 2.95 -3.70 -8.86
CA ALA A 41 2.50 -2.41 -9.37
C ALA A 41 1.76 -2.54 -10.71
N LYS A 42 2.20 -3.43 -11.60
CA LYS A 42 1.51 -3.74 -12.85
C LYS A 42 0.14 -4.35 -12.59
N VAL A 43 0.07 -5.42 -11.79
CA VAL A 43 -1.20 -6.11 -11.49
C VAL A 43 -2.20 -5.15 -10.85
N LEU A 44 -1.78 -4.30 -9.90
CA LEU A 44 -2.67 -3.31 -9.28
C LEU A 44 -3.28 -2.34 -10.29
N ARG A 45 -2.49 -1.86 -11.27
CA ARG A 45 -2.97 -0.96 -12.33
C ARG A 45 -3.97 -1.61 -13.28
N ASP A 46 -3.89 -2.93 -13.44
CA ASP A 46 -4.81 -3.71 -14.25
C ASP A 46 -6.14 -3.99 -13.52
N THR A 47 -6.30 -3.51 -12.27
CA THR A 47 -7.54 -3.61 -11.48
C THR A 47 -8.26 -2.26 -11.34
N THR A 48 -9.37 -2.26 -10.60
CA THR A 48 -10.08 -1.03 -10.20
C THR A 48 -9.42 -0.28 -9.03
N PHE A 49 -8.25 -0.71 -8.58
CA PHE A 49 -7.55 -0.11 -7.44
C PHE A 49 -7.04 1.29 -7.76
N ARG A 50 -7.50 2.29 -6.99
CA ARG A 50 -7.10 3.69 -7.15
C ARG A 50 -6.10 4.08 -6.08
N ALA A 51 -4.93 4.53 -6.51
CA ALA A 51 -3.92 5.15 -5.66
C ALA A 51 -3.25 6.31 -6.40
N SER A 52 -2.68 7.25 -5.66
CA SER A 52 -1.92 8.34 -6.26
C SER A 52 -0.66 7.79 -6.97
N PRO A 53 -0.17 8.47 -8.01
CA PRO A 53 1.11 8.12 -8.64
C PRO A 53 2.29 8.11 -7.66
N ASP A 54 2.25 8.89 -6.58
CA ASP A 54 3.28 8.89 -5.53
C ASP A 54 3.30 7.58 -4.74
N LEU A 55 2.14 6.96 -4.49
CA LEU A 55 2.06 5.67 -3.79
C LEU A 55 2.61 4.52 -4.64
N TYR A 56 2.43 4.57 -5.96
CA TYR A 56 3.06 3.62 -6.87
C TYR A 56 4.57 3.77 -6.91
N ARG A 57 5.10 5.01 -6.92
CA ARG A 57 6.54 5.26 -6.82
C ARG A 57 7.10 4.73 -5.51
N TRP A 58 6.48 5.11 -4.38
CA TRP A 58 6.86 4.60 -3.07
C TRP A 58 6.92 3.07 -3.02
N LEU A 59 5.97 2.36 -3.66
CA LEU A 59 5.97 0.89 -3.71
C LEU A 59 7.17 0.34 -4.48
N LEU A 60 7.55 0.96 -5.60
CA LEU A 60 8.70 0.56 -6.42
C LEU A 60 10.02 0.77 -5.66
N ASP A 61 10.11 1.85 -4.89
CA ASP A 61 11.28 2.18 -4.06
C ASP A 61 11.46 1.22 -2.86
N GLN A 62 10.49 0.35 -2.58
CA GLN A 62 10.61 -0.63 -1.48
C GLN A 62 11.56 -1.79 -1.79
N GLN A 63 12.05 -1.87 -3.03
CA GLN A 63 12.92 -2.95 -3.52
C GLN A 63 14.43 -2.63 -3.37
N GLU A 64 14.76 -1.42 -2.90
CA GLU A 64 16.13 -0.94 -2.60
C GLU A 64 16.56 -1.19 -1.14
#